data_AF-A0A3D5MWY7-F1
#
_entry.id   AF-A0A3D5MWY7-F1
#
_cell.length_a   1.000
_cell.length_b   1.000
_cell.length_c   1.000
_cell.angle_alpha   90.00
_cell.angle_beta   90.00
_cell.angle_gamma   90.00
#
_symmetry.space_group_name_H-M   'P 1'
#
loop_
_entity.id
_entity.type
_entity.pdbx_description
1 polymer ?
#
loop_
_entity_poly.entity_id
_entity_poly.type
_entity_poly.pdbx_seq_one_letter_code
_entity_poly.pdbx_strand_id
1 'polypeptide(L)' 'MSKEQYNKIINNAKNTLDKISQFKYKELDGYYVIEVYVKNNIKAKEMGDILTNIEEYAKKCGFNVLVDFLRG' A
#
# COMPACT_ATOMS: atom_id res chain seq x y z
N MET A 1 6.09 8.72 9.33
CA MET A 1 5.59 7.36 9.67
C MET A 1 6.82 6.56 10.00
N SER A 2 6.84 5.89 11.15
CA SER A 2 8.00 5.07 11.52
C SER A 2 8.09 3.84 10.62
N LYS A 3 9.30 3.31 10.45
CA LYS A 3 9.54 2.09 9.67
C LYS A 3 8.72 0.90 10.19
N GLU A 4 8.47 0.85 11.50
CA GLU A 4 7.69 -0.20 12.14
C GLU A 4 6.20 -0.12 11.79
N GLN A 5 5.64 1.10 11.75
CA GLN A 5 4.27 1.35 11.32
C GLN A 5 4.08 1.00 9.85
N TYR A 6 4.99 1.44 8.99
CA TYR A 6 5.01 1.07 7.59
C TYR A 6 5.03 -0.45 7.42
N ASN A 7 5.94 -1.14 8.12
CA ASN A 7 6.06 -2.59 8.06
C ASN A 7 4.76 -3.30 8.49
N LYS A 8 4.04 -2.81 9.50
CA LYS A 8 2.73 -3.37 9.90
C LYS A 8 1.70 -3.24 8.77
N ILE A 9 1.61 -2.07 8.13
CA ILE A 9 0.68 -1.81 7.03
C ILE A 9 0.98 -2.72 5.84
N ILE A 10 2.24 -2.74 5.37
CA ILE A 10 2.59 -3.56 4.22
C ILE A 10 2.53 -5.06 4.53
N ASN A 11 2.81 -5.50 5.76
CA ASN A 11 2.67 -6.91 6.15
C ASN A 11 1.20 -7.36 6.18
N ASN A 12 0.25 -6.46 6.44
CA ASN A 12 -1.17 -6.79 6.30
C ASN A 12 -1.56 -6.94 4.82
N ALA A 13 -1.07 -6.03 3.97
CA ALA A 13 -1.22 -6.13 2.52
C ALA A 13 -0.45 -7.32 1.92
N LYS A 14 0.52 -7.90 2.64
CA LYS A 14 1.29 -9.05 2.15
C LYS A 14 0.44 -10.29 1.86
N ASN A 15 -0.76 -10.42 2.41
CA ASN A 15 -1.67 -11.52 2.05
C ASN A 15 -2.17 -11.42 0.58
N THR A 16 -1.90 -10.32 -0.12
CA THR A 16 -2.08 -10.13 -1.58
C THR A 16 -0.73 -10.02 -2.34
N LEU A 17 0.37 -10.51 -1.74
CA LEU A 17 1.76 -10.43 -2.25
C LEU A 17 1.98 -11.00 -3.64
N ASP A 18 1.21 -12.01 -4.06
CA ASP A 18 1.44 -12.71 -5.31
C ASP A 18 1.37 -11.77 -6.53
N LYS A 19 0.69 -10.62 -6.36
CA LYS A 19 0.41 -9.62 -7.39
C LYS A 19 1.26 -8.35 -7.25
N ILE A 20 1.97 -8.21 -6.12
CA ILE A 20 2.76 -7.02 -5.79
C ILE A 20 4.24 -7.35 -5.97
N SER A 21 4.92 -6.58 -6.79
CA SER A 21 6.36 -6.72 -7.03
C SER A 21 7.19 -5.98 -5.99
N GLN A 22 6.72 -4.81 -5.55
CA GLN A 22 7.46 -3.98 -4.60
C GLN A 22 6.54 -3.01 -3.85
N PHE A 23 6.91 -2.68 -2.62
CA PHE A 23 6.38 -1.53 -1.89
C PHE A 23 7.48 -0.51 -1.68
N LYS A 24 7.14 0.77 -1.86
CA LYS A 24 7.94 1.90 -1.37
C LYS A 24 7.05 2.84 -0.58
N TYR A 25 7.66 3.71 0.21
CA TYR A 25 6.94 4.79 0.87
C TYR A 25 7.77 6.06 0.84
N LYS A 26 7.07 7.18 0.81
CA LYS A 26 7.66 8.52 0.86
C LYS A 26 6.74 9.44 1.64
N GLU A 27 7.30 10.56 2.09
CA GLU A 27 6.54 11.67 2.64
C GLU A 27 6.49 12.77 1.57
N LEU A 28 5.30 13.28 1.28
CA LEU A 28 5.08 14.33 0.30
C LEU A 28 4.11 15.35 0.87
N ASP A 29 4.54 16.60 1.02
CA ASP A 29 3.75 17.72 1.57
C ASP A 29 3.04 17.40 2.90
N GLY A 30 3.71 16.64 3.78
CA GLY A 30 3.17 16.22 5.08
C GLY A 30 2.24 15.00 5.04
N TYR A 31 2.05 14.39 3.87
CA TYR A 31 1.30 13.15 3.68
C TYR A 31 2.22 11.95 3.53
N TYR A 32 1.80 10.80 4.07
CA TYR A 32 2.48 9.53 3.84
C TYR A 32 1.92 8.85 2.60
N VAL A 33 2.77 8.65 1.60
CA VAL A 33 2.43 7.97 0.36
C VAL A 33 3.07 6.60 0.36
N ILE A 34 2.27 5.56 0.09
CA ILE A 34 2.72 4.19 -0.14
C ILE A 34 2.61 3.91 -1.64
N GLU A 35 3.74 3.71 -2.29
CA GLU A 35 3.82 3.33 -3.69
C GLU A 35 3.78 1.80 -3.79
N VAL A 36 2.76 1.27 -4.44
CA VAL A 36 2.53 -0.17 -4.63
C VAL A 36 2.83 -0.50 -6.08
N TYR A 37 3.93 -1.20 -6.30
CA TYR A 37 4.29 -1.71 -7.61
C TYR A 37 3.60 -3.06 -7.83
N VAL A 38 2.78 -3.12 -8.86
CA VAL A 38 1.98 -4.31 -9.20
C VAL A 38 2.44 -4.90 -10.52
N LYS A 39 2.31 -6.23 -10.64
CA LYS A 39 2.65 -6.94 -11.88
C LYS A 39 1.67 -6.57 -13.01
N ASN A 40 2.15 -6.60 -14.25
CA ASN A 40 1.41 -6.17 -15.44
C ASN A 40 0.03 -6.82 -15.68
N ASN A 41 -0.24 -8.00 -15.09
CA ASN A 41 -1.49 -8.73 -15.31
C ASN A 41 -2.58 -8.50 -14.24
N ILE A 42 -2.38 -7.56 -13.31
CA ILE A 42 -3.37 -7.30 -12.26
C ILE A 42 -4.61 -6.58 -12.80
N LYS A 43 -5.80 -7.02 -12.39
CA LYS A 43 -7.07 -6.39 -12.75
C LYS A 43 -7.36 -5.18 -11.84
N ALA A 44 -8.12 -4.22 -12.36
CA ALA A 44 -8.54 -3.04 -11.59
C ALA A 44 -9.28 -3.41 -10.29
N LYS A 45 -10.10 -4.47 -10.30
CA LYS A 45 -10.77 -5.00 -9.10
C LYS A 45 -9.77 -5.38 -8.01
N GLU A 46 -8.70 -6.07 -8.39
CA GLU A 46 -7.67 -6.53 -7.46
C GLU A 46 -6.84 -5.36 -6.92
N MET A 47 -6.60 -4.32 -7.74
CA MET A 47 -6.00 -3.07 -7.25
C MET A 47 -6.90 -2.39 -6.21
N GLY A 48 -8.23 -2.37 -6.43
CA GLY A 48 -9.21 -1.84 -5.48
C GLY A 48 -9.24 -2.61 -4.15
N ASP A 49 -9.11 -3.93 -4.19
CA ASP A 49 -9.01 -4.77 -2.99
C ASP A 49 -7.71 -4.47 -2.21
N ILE A 50 -6.58 -4.27 -2.91
CA ILE A 50 -5.30 -3.89 -2.27
C ILE A 50 -5.41 -2.50 -1.64
N LEU A 51 -5.99 -1.53 -2.36
CA LEU A 51 -6.21 -0.16 -1.88
C LEU A 51 -7.00 -0.18 -0.57
N THR A 52 -8.17 -0.82 -0.60
CA THR A 52 -9.09 -0.90 0.54
C THR A 52 -8.40 -1.54 1.75
N ASN A 53 -7.65 -2.63 1.56
CA ASN A 53 -6.92 -3.30 2.63
C ASN A 53 -5.84 -2.41 3.27
N ILE A 54 -5.10 -1.65 2.46
CA ILE A 54 -4.06 -0.74 2.96
C ILE A 54 -4.70 0.42 3.72
N GLU A 55 -5.72 1.07 3.15
CA GLU A 55 -6.39 2.21 3.75
C GLU A 55 -7.13 1.85 5.04
N GLU A 56 -7.89 0.74 5.05
CA GLU A 56 -8.60 0.29 6.25
C GLU A 56 -7.63 -0.04 7.39
N TYR A 57 -6.51 -0.70 7.07
CA TYR A 57 -5.53 -1.06 8.08
C TYR A 57 -4.77 0.17 8.58
N ALA A 58 -4.35 1.07 7.70
CA ALA A 58 -3.73 2.33 8.08
C ALA A 58 -4.65 3.17 8.97
N LYS A 59 -5.95 3.23 8.65
CA LYS A 59 -6.97 3.91 9.45
C LYS A 59 -7.13 3.27 10.84
N LYS A 60 -7.15 1.93 10.93
CA LYS A 60 -7.15 1.22 12.22
C LYS A 60 -5.90 1.52 13.06
N CYS A 61 -4.77 1.76 12.41
CA CYS A 61 -3.54 2.20 13.07
C CYS A 61 -3.50 3.71 13.39
N GLY A 62 -4.52 4.48 13.00
CA GLY A 62 -4.62 5.93 13.26
C GLY A 62 -3.92 6.83 12.22
N PHE A 63 -3.69 6.33 11.01
CA PHE A 63 -3.01 7.06 9.95
C PHE A 63 -3.89 7.28 8.73
N ASN A 64 -3.72 8.43 8.10
CA ASN A 64 -4.17 8.68 6.73
C ASN A 64 -2.97 8.45 5.80
N VAL A 65 -3.11 7.50 4.88
CA VAL A 65 -2.09 7.19 3.86
C VAL A 65 -2.70 7.38 2.48
N LEU A 66 -1.88 7.83 1.55
CA LEU A 66 -2.22 7.83 0.13
C LEU A 66 -1.56 6.60 -0.50
N VAL A 67 -2.32 5.87 -1.31
CA VAL A 67 -1.80 4.69 -2.01
C VAL A 67 -1.71 5.02 -3.49
N ASP A 68 -0.52 4.89 -4.06
CA ASP A 68 -0.25 5.11 -5.47
C ASP A 68 0.13 3.78 -6.14
N PHE A 69 -0.58 3.41 -7.21
CA PHE A 69 -0.33 2.16 -7.93
C PHE A 69 0.54 2.42 -9.15
N LEU A 70 1.73 1.84 -9.12
CA LEU A 70 2.69 1.93 -10.22
C LEU A 70 2.76 0.58 -10.92
N ARG A 71 2.69 0.60 -12.25
CA ARG A 71 2.87 -0.62 -13.06
C ARG A 71 4.36 -0.74 -13.41
N GLY A 72 4.91 -1.93 -13.21
CA GLY A 72 6.29 -2.30 -13.58
C GLY A 72 6.30 -3.60 -14.37
#